data_AF-A0A957RCG8-F1
#
_entry.id   AF-A0A957RCG8-F1
#
_cell.length_a   1.000
_cell.length_b   1.000
_cell.length_c   1.000
_cell.angle_alpha   90.00
_cell.angle_beta   90.00
_cell.angle_gamma   90.00
#
_symmetry.space_group_name_H-M   'P 1'
#
loop_
_entity.id
_entity.type
_entity.pdbx_description
1 polymer ?
#
loop_
_entity_poly.entity_id
_entity_poly.type
_entity_poly.pdbx_seq_one_letter_code
_entity_poly.pdbx_strand_id
1 'polypeptide(L)' 'MLRVKIVCTIGPASRELPVLRKIAAAGMNMARLNMSHGTHEYHAETVERVRMVSEQLQKPIAILADL' A
#
# COMPACT_ATOMS: atom_id res chain seq x y z
N MET A 1 -16.43 8.41 13.28
CA MET A 1 -15.74 7.69 12.19
C MET A 1 -15.27 8.69 11.14
N LEU A 2 -14.01 8.60 10.72
CA LEU A 2 -13.52 9.37 9.57
C LEU A 2 -14.22 8.86 8.31
N ARG A 3 -14.87 9.77 7.57
CA ARG A 3 -15.52 9.44 6.29
C ARG A 3 -14.54 9.51 5.11
N VAL A 4 -13.53 10.37 5.22
CA VAL A 4 -12.48 10.56 4.22
C VAL A 4 -11.55 9.35 4.20
N LYS A 5 -11.10 8.95 3.01
CA LYS A 5 -10.16 7.86 2.80
C LYS A 5 -8.76 8.39 2.52
N ILE A 6 -7.74 7.71 3.02
CA ILE A 6 -6.33 8.08 2.87
C ILE A 6 -5.69 7.19 1.80
N VAL A 7 -5.14 7.84 0.78
CA VAL A 7 -4.33 7.22 -0.26
C VAL A 7 -2.85 7.50 0.04
N CYS A 8 -2.02 6.47 0.06
CA CYS A 8 -0.57 6.60 0.27
C CYS A 8 0.18 6.06 -0.96
N THR A 9 1.07 6.87 -1.55
CA THR A 9 2.01 6.37 -2.56
C THR A 9 3.06 5.49 -1.91
N ILE A 10 3.20 4.26 -2.41
CA ILE A 10 4.17 3.29 -1.89
C ILE A 10 5.41 3.30 -2.77
N GLY A 11 6.57 3.43 -2.12
CA GLY A 11 7.88 3.54 -2.77
C GLY A 11 8.97 2.83 -1.96
N PRO A 12 10.25 3.01 -2.32
CA PRO A 12 11.34 2.26 -1.70
C PRO A 12 11.43 2.46 -0.17
N ALA A 13 11.09 3.65 0.32
CA ALA A 13 11.08 3.97 1.74
C ALA A 13 9.91 3.38 2.53
N SER A 14 8.86 2.89 1.85
CA SER A 14 7.58 2.50 2.49
C SER A 14 7.06 1.12 2.11
N ARG A 15 7.68 0.42 1.15
CA ARG A 15 7.27 -0.92 0.68
C ARG A 15 7.58 -2.04 1.66
N GLU A 16 8.57 -1.86 2.53
CA GLU A 16 8.99 -2.91 3.47
C GLU A 16 7.90 -3.23 4.49
N LEU A 17 7.69 -4.52 4.76
CA LEU A 17 6.58 -5.02 5.59
C LEU A 17 6.43 -4.28 6.93
N PRO A 18 7.49 -4.03 7.72
CA PRO A 18 7.37 -3.33 9.00
C PRO A 18 6.85 -1.89 8.84
N VAL A 19 7.26 -1.19 7.79
CA VAL A 19 6.86 0.19 7.51
C VAL A 19 5.44 0.23 6.96
N LEU A 20 5.13 -0.65 6.00
CA LEU A 20 3.82 -0.77 5.40
C LEU A 20 2.74 -1.09 6.45
N ARG A 21 3.05 -1.99 7.39
CA ARG A 21 2.17 -2.30 8.53
C ARG A 21 1.92 -1.08 9.43
N LYS A 22 2.95 -0.27 9.71
CA LYS A 22 2.80 0.97 10.51
C LYS A 22 1.88 1.97 9.80
N ILE A 23 2.09 2.18 8.50
CA ILE A 23 1.27 3.10 7.69
C ILE A 23 -0.19 2.62 7.59
N ALA A 24 -0.40 1.32 7.39
CA ALA A 24 -1.74 0.72 7.38
C ALA A 24 -2.44 0.83 8.75
N ALA A 25 -1.73 0.59 9.84
CA ALA A 25 -2.27 0.75 11.19
C ALA A 25 -2.61 2.21 11.51
N ALA A 26 -1.82 3.17 10.99
CA ALA A 26 -2.03 4.60 11.16
C ALA A 26 -3.23 5.17 10.38
N GLY A 27 -3.76 4.44 9.39
CA GLY A 27 -5.03 4.81 8.74
C GLY A 27 -5.05 4.75 7.21
N MET A 28 -4.01 4.24 6.54
CA MET A 28 -4.05 4.06 5.09
C MET A 28 -5.21 3.17 4.65
N ASN A 29 -5.94 3.60 3.62
CA ASN A 29 -7.05 2.84 3.02
C ASN A 29 -6.74 2.34 1.61
N MET A 30 -5.79 2.98 0.92
CA MET A 30 -5.41 2.62 -0.44
C MET A 30 -3.90 2.83 -0.64
N ALA A 31 -3.25 1.82 -1.23
CA ALA A 31 -1.89 1.91 -1.70
C ALA A 31 -1.90 2.37 -3.17
N ARG A 32 -1.25 3.50 -3.46
CA ARG A 32 -1.02 4.01 -4.81
C ARG A 32 0.35 3.53 -5.31
N LEU A 33 0.34 2.89 -6.47
CA LEU A 33 1.53 2.48 -7.22
C LEU A 33 1.67 3.46 -8.39
N ASN A 34 2.68 4.32 -8.33
CA ASN A 34 2.95 5.26 -9.41
C ASN A 34 3.73 4.55 -10.51
N MET A 35 3.08 4.31 -11.66
CA MET A 35 3.64 3.56 -12.78
C MET A 35 4.66 4.38 -13.59
N SER A 36 4.80 5.68 -13.33
CA SER A 36 5.90 6.49 -13.88
C SER A 36 7.29 6.06 -13.36
N HIS A 37 7.35 5.25 -12.31
CA HIS A 37 8.59 4.77 -11.68
C HIS A 37 8.51 3.29 -11.31
N GLY A 38 9.67 2.62 -11.26
CA GLY A 38 9.76 1.20 -10.90
C GLY A 38 9.38 0.25 -12.03
N THR A 39 9.72 -1.03 -11.87
CA THR A 39 9.37 -2.09 -12.82
C THR A 39 8.06 -2.78 -12.45
N HIS A 40 7.53 -3.61 -13.33
CA HIS A 40 6.34 -4.42 -13.03
C HIS A 40 6.59 -5.39 -11.87
N GLU A 41 7.78 -5.99 -11.80
CA GLU A 41 8.19 -6.89 -10.72
C GLU A 41 8.24 -6.12 -9.39
N TYR A 42 8.82 -4.92 -9.40
CA TYR A 42 8.85 -4.05 -8.24
C TYR A 42 7.43 -3.76 -7.71
N HIS A 43 6.48 -3.46 -8.59
CA HIS A 43 5.08 -3.22 -8.22
C HIS A 43 4.37 -4.49 -7.78
N ALA A 44 4.61 -5.62 -8.45
CA ALA A 44 4.03 -6.92 -8.09
C ALA A 44 4.42 -7.33 -6.66
N GLU A 45 5.70 -7.25 -6.30
CA GLU A 45 6.11 -7.53 -4.92
C GLU A 45 5.53 -6.51 -3.92
N THR A 46 5.24 -5.28 -4.35
CA THR A 46 4.56 -4.30 -3.48
C THR A 46 3.12 -4.71 -3.24
N VAL A 47 2.42 -5.17 -4.27
CA VAL A 47 1.05 -5.70 -4.19
C VAL A 47 1.00 -6.87 -3.21
N GLU A 48 1.91 -7.83 -3.31
CA GLU A 48 1.99 -8.98 -2.39
C GLU A 48 2.14 -8.52 -0.94
N ARG A 49 3.08 -7.61 -0.66
CA ARG A 49 3.28 -7.06 0.69
C ARG A 49 2.03 -6.32 1.19
N VAL A 50 1.34 -5.55 0.35
CA VAL A 50 0.08 -4.88 0.71
C VAL A 50 -1.01 -5.89 1.05
N ARG A 51 -1.13 -6.99 0.30
CA ARG A 51 -2.10 -8.06 0.58
C ARG A 51 -1.82 -8.75 1.90
N MET A 52 -0.56 -9.11 2.17
CA MET A 52 -0.14 -9.67 3.46
C MET A 52 -0.53 -8.75 4.63
N VAL A 53 -0.26 -7.45 4.52
CA VAL A 53 -0.61 -6.48 5.58
C VAL A 53 -2.13 -6.33 5.74
N SER A 54 -2.87 -6.33 4.63
CA SER A 54 -4.34 -6.24 4.63
C SER A 54 -4.97 -7.42 5.38
N GLU A 55 -4.48 -8.63 5.13
CA GLU A 55 -4.90 -9.86 5.81
C GLU A 55 -4.51 -9.86 7.30
N GLN A 56 -3.25 -9.54 7.62
CA GLN A 56 -2.76 -9.50 8.99
C GLN A 56 -3.51 -8.51 9.88
N LEU A 57 -3.93 -7.38 9.32
CA LEU A 57 -4.68 -6.36 10.06
C LEU A 57 -6.19 -6.54 9.98
N GLN A 58 -6.68 -7.53 9.22
CA GLN A 58 -8.09 -7.74 8.91
C GLN A 58 -8.77 -6.43 8.43
N LYS A 59 -8.05 -5.65 7.63
CA LYS A 59 -8.50 -4.35 7.11
C LYS A 59 -8.39 -4.36 5.60
N PRO A 60 -9.48 -4.08 4.86
CA PRO A 60 -9.41 -3.98 3.41
C PRO A 60 -8.57 -2.77 3.01
N ILE A 61 -7.53 -3.00 2.22
CA ILE A 61 -6.67 -1.98 1.62
C ILE A 61 -6.80 -2.10 0.10
N ALA A 62 -7.28 -1.03 -0.54
CA ALA A 62 -7.38 -0.96 -1.99
C ALA A 62 -6.01 -0.74 -2.64
N ILE A 63 -5.87 -1.12 -3.90
CA ILE A 63 -4.66 -0.88 -4.69
C ILE A 63 -5.06 -0.06 -5.90
N LEU A 64 -4.34 1.05 -6.12
CA LEU A 64 -4.51 1.95 -7.25
C LEU A 64 -3.24 1.92 -8.08
N ALA A 65 -3.33 1.39 -9.30
CA ALA A 65 -2.31 1.59 -10.32
C ALA A 65 -2.57 2.94 -11.00
N ASP A 66 -1.59 3.84 -10.93
CA ASP A 66 -1.67 5.20 -11.45
C ASP A 66 -0.73 5.33 -12.65
N LEU A 67 -1.29 5.61 -13.84
CA LEU A 67 -0.63 5.50 -15.16
C LEU A 67 0.14 6.77 -15.53
#